data_AF-A0AA47IBG0-F1
#
_entry.id   AF-A0AA47IBG0-F1
#
_cell.length_a   1.000
_cell.length_b   1.000
_cell.length_c   1.000
_cell.angle_alpha   90.00
_cell.angle_beta   90.00
_cell.angle_gamma   90.00
#
_symmetry.space_group_name_H-M   'P 1'
#
loop_
_entity.id
_entity.type
_entity.pdbx_description
1 polymer ?
#
loop_
_entity_poly.entity_id
_entity_poly.type
_entity_poly.pdbx_seq_one_letter_code
_entity_poly.pdbx_strand_id
1 'polypeptide(L)'
;MSDAASQVRQRELLHQLRNRLNVMGFALHALRSETSKPMETLRTTHQAAIQLLNELGEQERVQQLADGPHIEVPPASPSDGR
;
A
#
# COMPACT_ATOMS: atom_id res chain seq x y z
N MET A 1 -18.20 11.15 -9.29
CA MET A 1 -18.37 9.68 -9.20
C MET A 1 -17.17 8.88 -9.72
N SER A 2 -16.16 9.49 -10.39
CA SER A 2 -15.01 8.77 -10.99
C SER A 2 -13.86 8.44 -10.02
N ASP A 3 -13.66 9.25 -8.97
CA ASP A 3 -12.45 9.15 -8.12
C ASP A 3 -12.47 7.95 -7.17
N ALA A 4 -13.62 7.64 -6.57
CA ALA A 4 -13.75 6.50 -5.67
C ALA A 4 -13.51 5.16 -6.38
N ALA A 5 -14.05 4.99 -7.60
CA ALA A 5 -13.84 3.79 -8.40
C ALA A 5 -12.36 3.64 -8.84
N SER A 6 -11.70 4.77 -9.14
CA SER A 6 -10.27 4.82 -9.50
C SER A 6 -9.38 4.43 -8.31
N GLN A 7 -9.69 4.92 -7.10
CA GLN A 7 -8.97 4.56 -5.88
C GLN A 7 -9.10 3.07 -5.53
N VAL A 8 -10.30 2.48 -5.68
CA VAL A 8 -10.51 1.04 -5.44
C VAL A 8 -9.68 0.20 -6.42
N ARG A 9 -9.68 0.56 -7.71
CA ARG A 9 -8.87 -0.12 -8.73
C ARG A 9 -7.38 0.01 -8.45
N GLN A 10 -6.92 1.18 -8.00
CA GLN A 10 -5.52 1.40 -7.66
C GLN A 10 -5.07 0.49 -6.49
N ARG A 11 -5.87 0.39 -5.42
CA ARG A 11 -5.58 -0.50 -4.29
C ARG A 11 -5.50 -1.97 -4.70
N GLU A 12 -6.43 -2.40 -5.55
CA GLU A 12 -6.42 -3.76 -6.08
C GLU A 12 -5.13 -4.06 -6.87
N LEU A 13 -4.69 -3.12 -7.72
CA LEU A 13 -3.43 -3.25 -8.46
C LEU A 13 -2.21 -3.33 -7.54
N LEU A 14 -2.15 -2.50 -6.49
CA LEU A 14 -1.06 -2.56 -5.50
C LEU A 14 -1.06 -3.87 -4.72
N HIS A 15 -2.24 -4.39 -4.38
CA HIS A 15 -2.37 -5.70 -3.74
C HIS A 15 -1.84 -6.82 -4.65
N GLN A 16 -2.26 -6.82 -5.93
CA GLN A 16 -1.78 -7.80 -6.92
C GLN A 16 -0.27 -7.70 -7.13
N LEU A 17 0.28 -6.48 -7.21
CA LEU A 17 1.72 -6.24 -7.34
C LEU A 17 2.48 -6.78 -6.13
N ARG A 18 1.98 -6.56 -4.91
CA ARG A 18 2.55 -7.12 -3.67
C ARG A 18 2.60 -8.65 -3.73
N ASN A 19 1.49 -9.26 -4.12
CA ASN A 19 1.41 -10.72 -4.25
C ASN A 19 2.43 -11.25 -5.26
N ARG A 20 2.58 -10.58 -6.41
CA ARG A 20 3.54 -10.99 -7.43
C ARG A 20 4.99 -10.88 -6.95
N LEU A 21 5.33 -9.80 -6.25
CA LEU A 21 6.66 -9.63 -5.65
C LEU A 21 6.91 -10.64 -4.53
N ASN A 22 5.91 -10.99 -3.72
CA ASN A 22 6.06 -12.04 -2.70
C ASN A 22 6.39 -13.40 -3.33
N VAL A 23 5.70 -13.78 -4.40
CA VAL A 23 6.00 -15.01 -5.15
C VAL A 23 7.42 -14.99 -5.72
N MET A 24 7.85 -13.87 -6.29
CA MET A 24 9.23 -13.72 -6.75
C MET A 24 10.24 -13.85 -5.61
N GLY A 25 9.93 -13.28 -4.43
CA GLY A 25 10.75 -13.40 -3.23
C GLY A 25 10.91 -14.87 -2.77
N PHE A 26 9.82 -15.65 -2.79
CA PHE A 26 9.90 -17.09 -2.50
C PHE A 26 10.79 -17.84 -3.50
N ALA A 27 10.67 -17.54 -4.80
CA ALA A 27 11.51 -18.14 -5.82
C ALA A 27 13.01 -17.78 -5.63
N LEU A 28 13.30 -16.50 -5.37
CA LEU A 28 14.66 -16.03 -5.08
C LEU A 28 15.25 -16.65 -3.81
N HIS A 29 14.42 -16.88 -2.80
CA HIS A 29 14.82 -17.55 -1.57
C HIS A 29 15.11 -19.05 -1.78
N ALA A 30 14.30 -19.73 -2.60
CA ALA A 30 14.57 -21.11 -2.98
C ALA A 30 15.92 -21.24 -3.69
N LEU A 31 16.29 -20.23 -4.48
CA LEU A 31 17.58 -20.13 -5.19
C LEU A 31 18.69 -19.45 -4.39
N ARG A 32 18.59 -19.35 -3.05
CA ARG A 32 19.57 -18.59 -2.23
C ARG A 32 21.03 -19.06 -2.34
N SER A 33 21.27 -20.31 -2.72
CA SER A 33 22.63 -20.85 -2.90
C SER A 33 23.29 -20.41 -4.21
N GLU A 34 22.53 -19.85 -5.15
CA GLU A 34 23.04 -19.36 -6.43
C GLU A 34 23.64 -17.95 -6.25
N THR A 35 24.96 -17.82 -6.37
CA THR A 35 25.70 -16.59 -6.05
C THR A 35 26.29 -15.89 -7.27
N SER A 36 25.81 -16.20 -8.47
CA SER A 36 26.21 -15.45 -9.66
C SER A 36 25.87 -13.95 -9.57
N LYS A 37 26.56 -13.10 -10.31
CA LYS A 37 26.30 -11.65 -10.33
C LYS A 37 24.87 -11.28 -10.79
N PRO A 38 24.26 -11.97 -11.79
CA PRO A 38 22.84 -11.79 -12.12
C PRO A 38 21.91 -12.21 -10.96
N MET A 39 22.28 -13.31 -10.29
CA MET A 39 21.88 -13.71 -8.93
C MET A 39 21.49 -12.57 -7.98
N GLU A 40 22.54 -11.88 -7.61
CA GLU A 40 22.58 -10.77 -6.68
C GLU A 40 21.79 -9.57 -7.21
N THR A 41 21.97 -9.24 -8.50
CA THR A 41 21.25 -8.12 -9.13
C THR A 41 19.75 -8.30 -9.01
N LEU A 42 19.22 -9.48 -9.32
CA LEU A 42 17.79 -9.78 -9.19
C LEU A 42 17.29 -9.69 -7.75
N ARG A 43 18.08 -10.12 -6.76
CA ARG A 43 17.73 -9.97 -5.34
C ARG A 43 17.67 -8.51 -4.92
N THR A 44 18.67 -7.72 -5.30
CA THR A 44 18.72 -6.28 -5.01
C THR A 44 17.58 -5.53 -5.68
N THR A 45 17.29 -5.83 -6.95
CA THR A 45 16.14 -5.23 -7.67
C THR A 45 14.81 -5.61 -7.03
N HIS A 46 14.64 -6.87 -6.61
CA HIS A 46 13.43 -7.31 -5.90
C HIS A 46 13.25 -6.57 -4.56
N GLN A 47 14.32 -6.43 -3.77
CA GLN A 47 14.30 -5.67 -2.53
C GLN A 47 13.94 -4.20 -2.75
N ALA A 48 14.54 -3.55 -3.74
CA ALA A 48 14.21 -2.18 -4.10
C ALA A 48 12.75 -2.02 -4.55
N ALA A 49 12.23 -2.95 -5.34
CA ALA A 49 10.83 -2.93 -5.76
C ALA A 49 9.85 -3.08 -4.57
N ILE A 50 10.19 -3.92 -3.58
CA ILE A 50 9.41 -4.03 -2.33
C ILE A 50 9.44 -2.72 -1.54
N GLN A 51 10.60 -2.06 -1.44
CA GLN A 51 10.72 -0.77 -0.75
C GLN A 51 9.83 0.31 -1.40
N LEU A 52 9.91 0.46 -2.72
CA LEU A 52 9.05 1.39 -3.46
C LEU A 52 7.57 1.09 -3.26
N LEU A 53 7.19 -0.20 -3.25
CA LEU A 53 5.80 -0.60 -3.02
C LEU A 53 5.32 -0.25 -1.60
N ASN A 54 6.20 -0.34 -0.60
CA ASN A 54 5.88 0.04 0.77
C ASN A 54 5.70 1.56 0.90
N GLU A 55 6.55 2.35 0.23
CA GLU A 55 6.41 3.81 0.17
C GLU A 55 5.09 4.22 -0.49
N LEU A 56 4.72 3.59 -1.60
CA LEU A 56 3.42 3.81 -2.25
C LEU A 56 2.25 3.46 -1.32
N GLY A 57 2.32 2.32 -0.64
CA GLY A 57 1.29 1.92 0.32
C GLY A 57 1.17 2.88 1.51
N GLU A 58 2.27 3.49 1.94
CA GLU A 58 2.26 4.48 3.01
C GLU A 58 1.63 5.81 2.55
N GLN A 59 1.99 6.29 1.35
CA GLN A 59 1.38 7.48 0.76
C GLN A 59 -0.15 7.33 0.65
N GLU A 60 -0.64 6.15 0.26
CA GLU A 60 -2.08 5.88 0.22
C GLU A 60 -2.74 5.91 1.59
N ARG A 61 -2.07 5.43 2.64
CA ARG A 61 -2.60 5.49 4.01
C ARG A 61 -2.66 6.94 4.51
N VAL A 62 -1.61 7.72 4.27
CA VAL A 62 -1.55 9.14 4.63
C VAL A 62 -2.66 9.92 3.92
N GLN A 63 -2.89 9.67 2.63
CA GLN A 63 -3.97 10.31 1.88
C GLN A 63 -5.35 9.97 2.46
N GLN A 64 -5.59 8.71 2.85
CA GLN A 64 -6.85 8.30 3.48
C GLN A 64 -7.09 8.93 4.86
N LEU A 65 -6.03 9.14 5.62
CA LEU A 65 -6.09 9.84 6.90
C LEU A 65 -6.39 11.34 6.69
N ALA A 66 -5.84 11.95 5.64
CA ALA A 66 -6.13 13.33 5.26
C ALA A 66 -7.57 13.51 4.74
N ASP A 67 -8.10 12.51 4.02
CA ASP A 67 -9.48 12.47 3.53
C ASP A 67 -10.48 11.89 4.56
N GLY A 68 -10.06 11.72 5.82
CA GLY A 68 -10.89 11.18 6.90
C GLY A 68 -12.20 11.96 7.08
N PRO A 69 -13.28 11.31 7.56
CA PRO A 69 -14.61 11.87 7.53
C PRO A 69 -14.64 13.19 8.30
N HIS A 70 -15.21 14.23 7.67
CA HIS A 70 -15.90 15.28 8.43
C HIS A 70 -16.91 14.57 9.32
N ILE A 71 -16.51 14.21 10.54
CA ILE A 71 -17.45 13.95 11.61
C ILE A 71 -18.03 15.34 11.88
N GLU A 72 -19.11 15.67 11.17
CA GLU A 72 -20.00 16.75 11.54
C GLU A 72 -20.54 16.36 12.92
N VAL A 73 -19.85 16.83 13.96
CA VAL A 73 -20.33 16.74 15.33
C VAL A 73 -21.64 17.54 15.31
N PRO A 74 -22.81 16.89 15.48
CA PRO A 74 -24.05 17.63 15.47
C PRO A 74 -23.98 18.65 16.62
N PRO A 75 -24.34 19.92 16.38
CA PRO A 75 -24.28 20.94 17.42
C PRO A 75 -25.15 20.47 18.58
N ALA A 76 -24.57 20.42 19.78
CA ALA A 76 -25.29 20.09 21.00
C ALA A 76 -26.56 20.94 21.08
N SER A 77 -27.71 20.29 21.14
CA SER A 77 -28.99 20.99 21.31
C SER A 77 -28.92 21.82 22.59
N PRO A 78 -29.36 23.10 22.57
CA PRO A 78 -29.38 23.90 23.78
C PRO A 78 -30.36 23.25 24.76
N SER A 79 -29.84 22.90 25.93
CA SER A 79 -30.64 22.45 27.07
C SER A 79 -31.50 23.62 27.55
N ASP A 80 -32.75 23.66 27.09
CA ASP A 80 -33.79 24.47 27.73
C ASP A 80 -34.04 23.90 29.13
N GLY A 81 -33.73 24.67 30.17
CA GLY A 81 -33.75 24.16 31.53
C GLY A 81 -33.74 25.23 32.61
N ARG A 82 -34.93 25.79 32.85
CA ARG A 82 -35.44 26.45 34.08
C ARG A 82 -34.90 27.81 34.51
#